data_AF-A0A6V7X4C0-F1
#
_entry.id   AF-A0A6V7X4C0-F1
#
_cell.length_a   1.000
_cell.length_b   1.000
_cell.length_c   1.000
_cell.angle_alpha   90.00
_cell.angle_beta   90.00
_cell.angle_gamma   90.00
#
_symmetry.space_group_name_H-M   'P 1'
#
loop_
_entity.id
_entity.type
_entity.pdbx_description
1 polymer ?
#
loop_
_entity_poly.entity_id
_entity_poly.type
_entity_poly.pdbx_seq_one_letter_code
_entity_poly.pdbx_strand_id
1 'polypeptide(L)'
;MLIRDAFLQGECKKLNSLEELHSFVLMCLYISYSYMGNEISYPLKPFITENADRSLFWSKCVKLIKIHSNQMLKINSSSTLFLQVFTELKSYCIPRQLNNNNEWLNDE
;
A
#
# COMPACT_ATOMS: atom_id res chain seq x y z
N MET A 1 2.12 4.61 4.13
CA MET A 1 1.07 5.24 4.95
C MET A 1 -0.23 4.42 4.91
N LEU A 2 -1.05 4.49 3.84
CA LEU A 2 -2.37 3.84 3.80
C LEU A 2 -2.36 2.36 4.20
N ILE A 3 -1.49 1.55 3.58
CA ILE A 3 -1.35 0.12 3.89
C ILE A 3 -1.02 -0.07 5.38
N ARG A 4 0.06 0.54 5.86
CA ARG A 4 0.48 0.46 7.27
C ARG A 4 -0.65 0.84 8.23
N ASP A 5 -1.28 1.99 8.04
CA ASP A 5 -2.28 2.50 8.98
C ASP A 5 -3.54 1.62 9.00
N ALA A 6 -3.97 1.11 7.84
CA ALA A 6 -5.09 0.20 7.74
C ALA A 6 -4.85 -1.15 8.46
N PHE A 7 -3.60 -1.63 8.49
CA PHE A 7 -3.23 -2.81 9.28
C PHE A 7 -3.13 -2.50 10.78
N LEU A 8 -2.51 -1.38 11.15
CA LEU A 8 -2.33 -1.00 12.57
C LEU A 8 -3.66 -0.69 13.27
N GLN A 9 -4.62 -0.11 12.56
CA GLN A 9 -5.94 0.24 13.10
C GLN A 9 -6.91 -0.95 13.14
N GLY A 10 -6.45 -2.15 12.76
CA GLY A 10 -7.27 -3.37 12.77
C GLY A 10 -8.43 -3.35 11.76
N GLU A 11 -8.39 -2.45 10.78
CA GLU A 11 -9.42 -2.37 9.74
C GLU A 11 -9.37 -3.55 8.79
N CYS A 12 -8.16 -4.06 8.59
CA CYS A 12 -7.91 -5.30 7.88
C CYS A 12 -7.92 -6.45 8.90
N LYS A 13 -8.91 -7.34 8.80
CA LYS A 13 -8.82 -8.66 9.45
C LYS A 13 -7.53 -9.34 8.99
N LYS A 14 -7.03 -10.29 9.78
CA LYS A 14 -5.90 -11.15 9.37
C LYS A 14 -6.18 -11.65 7.96
N LEU A 15 -5.34 -11.24 7.00
CA LEU A 15 -5.45 -11.67 5.62
C LEU A 15 -4.98 -13.11 5.57
N ASN A 16 -5.82 -13.98 5.01
CA ASN A 16 -5.61 -15.43 5.05
C ASN A 16 -5.11 -15.97 3.70
N SER A 17 -5.09 -15.14 2.65
CA SER A 17 -4.59 -15.54 1.33
C SER A 17 -3.80 -14.43 0.63
N LEU A 18 -2.95 -14.83 -0.32
CA LEU A 18 -2.24 -13.91 -1.20
C LEU A 18 -3.22 -13.08 -2.07
N GLU A 19 -4.34 -13.67 -2.47
CA GLU A 19 -5.37 -13.00 -3.26
C GLU A 19 -6.05 -11.86 -2.48
N GLU A 20 -6.33 -12.08 -1.19
CA GLU A 20 -6.88 -11.04 -0.31
C GLU A 20 -5.88 -9.87 -0.13
N LEU A 21 -4.59 -10.19 0.06
CA LEU A 21 -3.52 -9.20 0.13
C LEU A 21 -3.37 -8.43 -1.17
N HIS A 22 -3.34 -9.12 -2.31
CA HIS A 22 -3.25 -8.50 -3.62
C HIS A 22 -4.43 -7.54 -3.87
N SER A 23 -5.65 -8.01 -3.60
CA SER A 23 -6.88 -7.19 -3.74
C SER A 23 -6.87 -5.98 -2.82
N PHE A 24 -6.35 -6.12 -1.60
CA PHE A 24 -6.21 -5.01 -0.66
C PHE A 24 -5.17 -3.98 -1.11
N VAL A 25 -4.00 -4.42 -1.57
CA VAL A 25 -2.95 -3.53 -2.08
C VAL A 25 -3.44 -2.77 -3.32
N LEU A 26 -4.13 -3.45 -4.25
CA LEU A 26 -4.72 -2.81 -5.44
C LEU A 26 -5.80 -1.78 -5.06
N MET A 27 -6.59 -2.03 -4.03
CA MET A 27 -7.55 -1.05 -3.51
C MET A 27 -6.86 0.21 -2.96
N CYS A 28 -5.82 0.04 -2.13
CA CYS A 28 -5.02 1.17 -1.65
C CYS A 28 -4.37 1.92 -2.81
N LEU A 29 -3.91 1.21 -3.84
CA LEU A 29 -3.34 1.80 -5.04
C LEU A 29 -4.39 2.60 -5.82
N TYR A 30 -5.59 2.05 -6.04
CA TYR A 30 -6.70 2.75 -6.70
C TYR A 30 -7.07 4.06 -5.99
N ILE A 31 -7.15 4.03 -4.66
CA ILE A 31 -7.42 5.24 -3.86
C ILE A 31 -6.27 6.24 -4.00
N SER A 32 -5.02 5.77 -4.01
CA SER A 32 -3.84 6.63 -4.19
C SER A 32 -3.83 7.31 -5.56
N TYR A 33 -4.13 6.58 -6.63
CA TYR A 33 -4.30 7.13 -7.97
C TYR A 33 -5.44 8.16 -8.01
N SER A 34 -6.59 7.83 -7.40
CA SER A 34 -7.74 8.74 -7.37
C SER A 34 -7.48 10.03 -6.60
N TYR A 35 -6.53 10.04 -5.66
CA TYR A 35 -6.25 11.19 -4.80
C TYR A 35 -5.02 12.00 -5.22
N MET A 36 -3.92 11.34 -5.60
CA MET A 36 -2.65 11.99 -5.97
C MET A 36 -2.37 11.98 -7.47
N GLY A 37 -3.18 11.27 -8.26
CA GLY A 37 -2.97 11.15 -9.69
C GLY A 37 -3.31 12.43 -10.44
N ASN A 38 -2.63 12.66 -11.58
CA ASN A 38 -2.81 13.86 -12.40
C ASN A 38 -4.08 13.80 -13.28
N GLU A 39 -4.53 12.60 -13.63
CA GLU A 39 -5.74 12.39 -14.43
C GLU A 39 -7.02 12.57 -13.62
N ILE A 40 -8.08 13.05 -14.29
CA ILE A 40 -9.40 13.24 -13.67
C ILE A 40 -10.10 11.93 -13.27
N SER A 41 -9.70 10.80 -13.85
CA SER A 41 -10.29 9.49 -13.55
C SER A 41 -9.36 8.34 -13.92
N TYR A 42 -9.55 7.21 -13.25
CA TYR A 42 -8.82 5.97 -13.53
C TYR A 42 -9.82 4.80 -13.69
N PRO A 43 -9.66 3.94 -14.71
CA PRO A 43 -10.55 2.80 -14.89
C PRO A 43 -10.38 1.79 -13.75
N LEU A 44 -11.47 1.17 -13.28
CA LEU A 44 -11.43 0.20 -12.17
C LEU A 44 -10.76 -1.14 -12.55
N LYS A 45 -10.86 -1.55 -13.82
CA LYS A 45 -10.47 -2.89 -14.31
C LYS A 45 -9.06 -3.35 -13.87
N PRO A 46 -8.01 -2.49 -13.86
CA PRO A 46 -6.67 -2.88 -13.40
C PRO A 46 -6.54 -3.12 -11.89
N PHE A 47 -7.51 -2.66 -11.09
CA PHE A 47 -7.41 -2.64 -9.62
C PHE A 47 -8.34 -3.64 -8.94
N ILE A 48 -9.13 -4.39 -9.70
CA ILE A 48 -10.07 -5.39 -9.18
C ILE A 48 -9.76 -6.76 -9.80
N THR A 49 -9.63 -7.77 -8.93
CA THR A 49 -9.45 -9.16 -9.36
C THR A 49 -10.73 -9.66 -10.04
N GLU A 50 -10.61 -10.56 -11.02
CA GLU A 50 -11.74 -11.05 -11.83
C GLU A 50 -12.89 -11.65 -10.99
N ASN A 51 -12.55 -12.27 -9.85
CA ASN A 51 -13.50 -12.91 -8.95
C ASN A 51 -14.00 -12.01 -7.81
N ALA A 52 -13.57 -10.74 -7.75
CA ALA A 52 -13.90 -9.88 -6.63
C ALA A 52 -15.31 -9.26 -6.74
N ASP A 53 -16.04 -9.26 -5.63
CA ASP A 53 -17.32 -8.54 -5.50
C ASP A 53 -17.09 -7.02 -5.56
N ARG A 54 -17.63 -6.39 -6.62
CA ARG A 54 -17.56 -4.93 -6.84
C ARG A 54 -18.20 -4.14 -5.71
N SER A 55 -19.35 -4.58 -5.20
CA SER A 55 -20.07 -3.87 -4.13
C SER A 55 -19.25 -3.87 -2.85
N LEU A 56 -18.62 -5.00 -2.53
CA LEU A 56 -17.71 -5.11 -1.40
C LEU A 56 -16.45 -4.25 -1.59
N PHE A 57 -15.88 -4.22 -2.81
CA PHE A 57 -14.75 -3.35 -3.13
C PHE A 57 -15.07 -1.88 -2.85
N TRP A 58 -16.19 -1.37 -3.38
CA TRP A 58 -16.60 0.03 -3.17
C TRP A 58 -16.89 0.34 -1.71
N SER A 59 -17.53 -0.57 -0.99
CA SER A 59 -17.82 -0.43 0.43
C SER A 59 -16.52 -0.30 1.26
N LYS A 60 -15.51 -1.10 0.93
CA LYS A 60 -14.18 -1.02 1.55
C LYS A 60 -13.46 0.27 1.17
N CYS A 61 -13.54 0.73 -0.08
CA CYS A 61 -12.97 2.01 -0.51
C CYS A 61 -13.52 3.19 0.29
N VAL A 62 -14.85 3.30 0.39
CA VAL A 62 -15.52 4.39 1.12
C VAL A 62 -15.12 4.35 2.60
N LYS A 63 -15.06 3.16 3.21
CA LYS A 63 -14.62 3.00 4.60
C LYS A 63 -13.18 3.48 4.79
N LEU A 64 -12.25 3.04 3.93
CA LEU A 64 -10.84 3.40 4.03
C LEU A 64 -10.64 4.92 3.87
N ILE A 65 -11.33 5.54 2.90
CA ILE A 65 -11.28 6.99 2.69
C ILE A 65 -11.84 7.73 3.91
N LYS A 66 -12.98 7.29 4.45
CA LYS A 66 -13.58 7.92 5.62
C LYS A 66 -12.61 7.99 6.80
N ILE A 67 -11.81 6.95 7.00
CA ILE A 67 -10.91 6.86 8.15
C ILE A 67 -9.57 7.56 7.88
N HIS A 68 -9.00 7.41 6.69
CA HIS A 68 -7.67 7.94 6.37
C HIS A 68 -7.65 9.29 5.66
N SER A 69 -8.79 9.85 5.25
CA SER A 69 -8.86 11.14 4.51
C SER A 69 -8.10 12.27 5.19
N ASN A 70 -8.15 12.35 6.53
CA ASN A 70 -7.40 13.34 7.30
C ASN A 70 -5.88 13.19 7.13
N GLN A 71 -5.37 11.95 7.19
CA GLN A 71 -3.94 11.67 6.98
C GLN A 71 -3.52 11.86 5.52
N MET A 72 -4.38 11.50 4.58
CA MET A 72 -4.18 11.75 3.15
C MET A 72 -4.03 13.25 2.84
N LEU A 73 -4.80 14.11 3.51
CA LEU A 73 -4.61 15.56 3.38
C LEU A 73 -3.35 16.04 4.10
N LYS A 74 -3.12 15.57 5.33
CA LYS A 74 -1.97 16.00 6.15
C LYS A 74 -0.62 15.69 5.52
N ILE A 75 -0.47 14.56 4.82
CA ILE A 75 0.82 14.22 4.20
C ILE A 75 1.19 15.20 3.07
N ASN A 76 0.21 15.88 2.47
CA ASN A 76 0.45 16.93 1.48
C ASN A 76 0.70 18.30 2.11
N SER A 77 0.09 18.60 3.26
CA SER A 77 0.21 19.92 3.90
C SER A 77 1.35 20.02 4.91
N SER A 78 1.89 18.90 5.39
CA SER A 78 2.96 18.84 6.39
C SER A 78 4.20 18.15 5.84
N SER A 79 5.25 18.94 5.57
CA SER A 79 6.56 18.43 5.15
C SER A 79 7.19 17.51 6.21
N THR A 80 6.99 17.80 7.49
CA THR A 80 7.45 16.95 8.60
C THR A 80 6.82 15.56 8.55
N LEU A 81 5.49 15.49 8.37
CA LEU A 81 4.80 14.20 8.27
C LEU A 81 5.24 13.41 7.04
N PHE A 82 5.37 14.09 5.90
CA PHE A 82 5.90 13.46 4.68
C PHE A 82 7.29 12.85 4.92
N LEU A 83 8.21 13.62 5.52
CA LEU A 83 9.57 13.16 5.79
C LEU A 83 9.59 11.99 6.78
N GLN A 84 8.73 11.99 7.80
CA GLN A 84 8.58 10.88 8.73
C GLN A 84 8.13 9.61 8.01
N VAL A 85 7.03 9.68 7.24
CA VAL A 85 6.51 8.54 6.48
C VAL A 85 7.54 8.03 5.45
N PHE A 86 8.27 8.93 4.80
CA PHE A 86 9.31 8.58 3.84
C PHE A 86 10.52 7.90 4.49
N THR A 87 10.98 8.40 5.63
CA THR A 87 12.09 7.82 6.39
C THR A 87 11.72 6.45 6.93
N GLU A 88 10.50 6.30 7.42
CA GLU A 88 9.96 5.02 7.86
C GLU A 88 9.87 4.03 6.69
N LEU A 89 9.41 4.47 5.51
CA LEU A 89 9.39 3.59 4.33
C LEU A 89 10.79 3.06 4.00
N LYS A 90 11.83 3.90 4.11
CA LYS A 90 13.22 3.49 3.87
C LYS A 90 13.72 2.44 4.85
N SER A 91 13.22 2.39 6.09
CA SER A 91 13.68 1.41 7.06
C SER A 91 13.28 -0.03 6.70
N TYR A 92 12.24 -0.21 5.87
CA TYR A 92 11.85 -1.51 5.32
C TYR A 92 12.72 -1.96 4.15
N CYS A 93 13.56 -1.10 3.59
CA CYS A 93 14.56 -1.51 2.62
C CYS A 93 15.70 -2.21 3.35
N ILE A 94 15.83 -3.53 3.17
CA ILE A 94 17.02 -4.26 3.62
C ILE A 94 18.22 -3.70 2.85
N PRO A 95 19.29 -3.20 3.51
CA PRO A 95 20.53 -2.90 2.84
C PRO A 95 21.04 -4.19 2.17
N ARG A 96 21.36 -4.15 0.88
CA ARG A 96 21.90 -5.28 0.10
C ARG A 96 23.33 -5.69 0.56
N GLN A 97 23.66 -5.52 1.83
CA GLN A 97 24.93 -5.88 2.43
C GLN A 97 24.67 -6.90 3.53
N LEU A 98 24.54 -8.17 3.12
CA LEU A 98 24.86 -9.41 3.85
C LEU A 98 24.49 -10.61 2.95
N ASN A 99 24.96 -10.60 1.70
CA ASN A 99 25.07 -11.83 0.89
C ASN A 99 26.37 -11.83 0.07
N ASN A 100 27.46 -11.41 0.72
CA ASN A 100 28.83 -11.71 0.29
C ASN A 100 29.38 -12.86 1.14
N ASN A 101 28.62 -13.95 1.26
CA ASN A 101 29.20 -15.23 1.63
C ASN A 101 29.65 -15.88 0.32
N ASN A 102 30.96 -15.81 0.12
CA ASN A 102 31.70 -16.40 -0.98
C ASN A 102 31.51 -17.93 -1.00
N GLU A 103 30.62 -18.45 -1.84
CA GLU A 103 30.45 -19.90 -2.04
C GLU A 103 30.58 -20.35 -3.51
N TRP A 104 31.12 -19.52 -4.41
CA TRP A 104 31.32 -19.93 -5.83
C TRP A 104 32.69 -19.57 -6.43
N LEU A 105 33.71 -19.41 -5.59
CA LEU A 105 35.11 -19.31 -6.05
C LEU A 105 35.97 -20.17 -5.14
N ASN A 106 35.95 -21.50 -5.37
CA ASN A 106 37.02 -22.47 -5.10
C ASN A 106 36.50 -23.87 -5.48
N ASP A 107 36.44 -24.13 -6.78
CA ASP A 107 36.56 -25.50 -7.31
C ASP A 107 37.69 -25.44 -8.36
N GLU A 108 38.93 -25.52 -7.86
CA GLU A 108 40.07 -26.12 -8.58
C GLU A 108 40.23 -27.57 -8.11
#